data_AF-F3FKZ0-F1
#
_entry.id   AF-F3FKZ0-F1
#
_cell.length_a   1.000
_cell.length_b   1.000
_cell.length_c   1.000
_cell.angle_alpha   90.00
_cell.angle_beta   90.00
_cell.angle_gamma   90.00
#
_symmetry.space_group_name_H-M   'P 1'
#
loop_
_entity.id
_entity.type
_entity.pdbx_description
1 polymer ?
#
loop_
_entity_poly.entity_id
_entity_poly.type
_entity_poly.pdbx_seq_one_letter_code
_entity_poly.pdbx_strand_id
1 'polypeptide(L)' 'QGYEGGLAVHQVSRSLRLDPNEIKWRAQRGHRPWLAGTVIEHMCALLDVAELAELIASGAVKQLNKSK' A
#
# COMPACT_ATOMS: atom_id res chain seq x y z
N GLN A 1 7.48 -3.52 -15.06
CA GLN A 1 6.43 -4.38 -15.65
C GLN A 1 5.24 -4.29 -14.71
N GLY A 2 4.05 -3.96 -15.21
CA GLY A 2 2.85 -3.81 -14.37
C GLY A 2 2.17 -5.15 -14.13
N TYR A 3 1.46 -5.29 -13.01
CA TYR A 3 0.59 -6.44 -12.76
C TYR A 3 -0.74 -6.22 -13.48
N GLU A 4 -1.23 -7.22 -14.23
CA GLU A 4 -2.59 -7.23 -14.77
C GLU A 4 -3.57 -7.58 -13.65
N GLY A 5 -4.01 -6.56 -12.91
CA GLY A 5 -4.91 -6.72 -11.77
C GLY A 5 -5.66 -5.43 -11.42
N GLY A 6 -6.76 -5.57 -10.68
CA GLY A 6 -7.60 -4.46 -10.24
C GLY A 6 -7.86 -4.50 -8.74
N LEU A 7 -8.03 -3.33 -8.13
CA LEU A 7 -8.44 -3.18 -6.73
C LEU A 7 -9.91 -2.78 -6.69
N ALA A 8 -10.75 -3.62 -6.11
CA ALA A 8 -12.14 -3.26 -5.84
C ALA A 8 -12.18 -2.26 -4.69
N VAL A 9 -12.84 -1.12 -4.91
CA VAL A 9 -13.03 -0.07 -3.91
C VAL A 9 -14.50 0.29 -3.83
N HIS A 10 -14.93 0.79 -2.68
CA HIS A 10 -16.29 1.28 -2.51
C HIS A 10 -16.54 2.54 -3.36
N GLN A 11 -15.57 3.47 -3.35
CA GLN A 11 -15.66 4.71 -4.10
C GLN A 11 -14.26 5.25 -4.41
N VAL A 12 -14.10 5.91 -5.56
CA VAL A 12 -12.94 6.74 -5.88
C VAL A 12 -13.23 8.17 -5.41
N SER A 13 -12.37 8.73 -4.55
CA SER A 13 -12.57 10.07 -3.99
C SER A 13 -12.15 11.17 -4.96
N ARG A 14 -10.85 11.41 -5.12
CA ARG A 14 -10.30 12.41 -6.05
C ARG A 14 -8.91 12.02 -6.53
N SER A 15 -8.53 12.54 -7.69
CA SER A 15 -7.12 12.58 -8.10
C SER A 15 -6.41 13.72 -7.36
N LEU A 16 -5.21 13.45 -6.88
CA LEU A 16 -4.37 14.39 -6.18
C LEU A 16 -2.91 14.19 -6.62
N ARG A 17 -2.19 15.30 -6.80
CA ARG A 17 -0.74 15.29 -6.98
C ARG A 17 -0.13 15.42 -5.59
N LEU A 18 0.82 14.56 -5.27
CA LEU A 18 1.49 14.55 -3.99
C LEU A 18 2.95 14.98 -4.18
N ASP A 19 3.42 15.87 -3.33
CA ASP A 19 4.84 16.11 -3.13
C ASP A 19 5.40 15.03 -2.19
N PRO A 20 6.63 14.51 -2.43
CA PRO A 20 7.25 13.53 -1.56
C PRO A 20 7.33 13.95 -0.07
N ASN A 21 7.38 15.26 0.23
CA ASN A 21 7.43 15.78 1.58
C ASN A 21 6.07 15.73 2.31
N GLU A 22 4.96 15.59 1.57
CA GLU A 22 3.60 15.42 2.13
C GLU A 22 3.35 13.97 2.60
N ILE A 23 4.34 13.10 2.45
CA ILE A 23 4.25 11.69 2.76
C ILE A 23 5.15 11.38 3.94
N LYS A 24 4.55 10.85 5.00
CA LYS A 24 5.30 10.18 6.06
C LYS A 24 5.70 8.79 5.56
N TRP A 25 6.90 8.70 4.98
CA TRP A 25 7.47 7.45 4.51
C TRP A 25 7.76 6.50 5.67
N ARG A 26 7.56 5.20 5.45
CA ARG A 26 7.92 4.19 6.46
C ARG A 26 9.41 3.86 6.36
N ALA A 27 10.11 4.07 7.47
CA ALA A 27 11.52 3.68 7.60
C ALA A 27 11.72 2.16 7.68
N GLN A 28 10.75 1.41 8.24
CA GLN A 28 10.82 -0.04 8.36
C GLN A 28 9.56 -0.70 7.81
N ARG A 29 9.75 -1.58 6.82
CA ARG A 29 8.73 -2.47 6.26
C ARG A 29 8.53 -3.65 7.22
N GLY A 30 7.79 -3.41 8.30
CA GLY A 30 7.32 -4.45 9.23
C GLY A 30 6.17 -5.27 8.64
N HIS A 31 5.18 -5.63 9.46
CA HIS A 31 4.04 -6.49 9.13
C HIS A 31 3.18 -6.15 7.90
N ARG A 32 3.41 -5.02 7.24
CA ARG A 32 2.66 -4.57 6.05
C ARG A 32 3.66 -4.05 5.02
N PRO A 33 4.33 -4.92 4.24
CA PRO A 33 5.32 -4.49 3.25
C PRO A 33 4.70 -3.65 2.13
N TRP A 34 3.42 -3.88 1.80
CA TRP A 34 2.62 -3.12 0.83
C TRP A 34 2.27 -1.68 1.24
N LEU A 35 2.48 -1.29 2.51
CA LEU A 35 2.19 0.07 2.98
C LEU A 35 3.47 0.91 2.89
N ALA A 36 3.59 1.72 1.84
CA ALA A 36 4.76 2.56 1.57
C ALA A 36 4.84 3.77 2.52
N GLY A 37 3.70 4.37 2.84
CA GLY A 37 3.65 5.57 3.67
C GLY A 37 2.23 6.01 4.01
N THR A 38 2.14 7.16 4.67
CA THR A 38 0.86 7.82 4.98
C THR A 38 0.93 9.25 4.48
N VAL A 39 -0.06 9.66 3.69
CA VAL A 39 -0.25 11.05 3.27
C VAL A 39 -0.63 11.86 4.51
N ILE A 40 0.13 12.89 4.84
CA ILE A 40 0.03 13.58 6.13
C ILE A 40 -1.28 14.35 6.24
N GLU A 41 -1.63 15.16 5.24
CA GLU A 41 -2.84 16.01 5.30
C GLU A 41 -4.14 15.22 5.25
N HIS A 42 -4.18 14.18 4.42
CA HIS A 42 -5.40 13.40 4.18
C HIS A 42 -5.46 12.09 4.95
N MET A 43 -4.39 11.75 5.69
CA MET A 43 -4.26 10.50 6.45
C MET A 43 -4.53 9.23 5.62
N CYS A 44 -4.33 9.32 4.29
CA CYS A 44 -4.54 8.22 3.37
C CYS A 44 -3.30 7.32 3.34
N ALA A 45 -3.51 6.01 3.22
CA ALA A 45 -2.42 5.07 3.02
C ALA A 45 -1.87 5.19 1.60
N LEU A 46 -0.55 5.30 1.47
CA LEU A 46 0.16 5.16 0.21
C LEU A 46 0.57 3.69 0.04
N LEU A 47 0.09 3.06 -1.03
CA LEU A 47 0.29 1.64 -1.31
C LEU A 47 1.46 1.43 -2.29
N ASP A 48 2.32 0.46 -2.00
CA ASP A 48 3.26 -0.12 -2.96
C ASP A 48 2.55 -1.27 -3.69
N VAL A 49 2.11 -1.00 -4.92
CA VAL A 49 1.29 -1.94 -5.70
C VAL A 49 2.08 -3.18 -6.11
N ALA A 50 3.40 -3.04 -6.32
CA ALA A 50 4.24 -4.18 -6.71
C ALA A 50 4.38 -5.17 -5.55
N GLU A 51 4.74 -4.67 -4.37
CA GLU A 51 4.81 -5.46 -3.14
C GLU A 51 3.46 -6.10 -2.79
N LEU A 52 2.37 -5.35 -2.95
CA LEU A 52 1.03 -5.89 -2.69
C LEU A 52 0.71 -7.06 -3.63
N ALA A 53 0.98 -6.90 -4.92
CA ALA A 53 0.69 -7.93 -5.91
C ALA A 53 1.57 -9.17 -5.73
N GLU A 54 2.86 -9.00 -5.42
CA GLU A 54 3.76 -10.11 -5.10
C GLU A 54 3.31 -10.85 -3.82
N LEU A 55 2.88 -10.12 -2.79
CA LEU A 55 2.36 -10.72 -1.57
C LEU A 55 1.10 -11.55 -1.82
N ILE A 56 0.22 -11.08 -2.71
CA ILE A 56 -0.98 -11.82 -3.12
C ILE A 56 -0.60 -13.05 -3.95
N ALA A 57 0.27 -12.90 -4.95
CA ALA A 57 0.69 -13.97 -5.85
C ALA A 57 1.44 -15.09 -5.13
N SER A 58 2.26 -14.75 -4.13
CA SER A 58 2.98 -15.71 -3.29
C SER A 58 2.08 -16.43 -2.27
N GLY A 59 0.84 -15.98 -2.06
CA GLY A 59 -0.05 -16.51 -1.03
C GLY A 59 0.34 -16.15 0.41
N ALA A 60 1.38 -15.32 0.59
CA ALA A 60 1.92 -14.93 1.89
C ALA A 60 0.99 -13.99 2.68
N VAL A 61 -0.09 -13.47 2.08
CA VAL A 61 -1.16 -12.73 2.78
C VAL A 61 -1.67 -13.48 4.01
N LYS A 62 -1.78 -14.82 3.95
CA LYS A 62 -2.23 -15.65 5.09
C LYS A 62 -1.25 -15.64 6.27
N GLN A 63 0.03 -15.36 6.03
CA GLN A 63 1.07 -15.33 7.05
C GLN A 63 1.18 -13.96 7.74
N LEU A 64 0.84 -12.86 7.07
CA LEU A 64 0.80 -11.53 7.69
C LEU A 64 -0.09 -11.47 8.94
N ASN A 65 -1.18 -12.25 8.94
CA ASN A 65 -2.18 -12.25 10.01
C ASN A 65 -1.80 -13.14 11.21
N LYS A 66 -0.70 -13.91 11.14
CA LYS A 66 -0.32 -14.87 12.19
C LYS A 66 0.59 -14.30 13.28
N SER A 67 1.23 -13.15 13.09
CA SER A 67 2.17 -12.58 14.07
C SER A 67 1.51 -11.59 15.04
N LYS A 68 0.34 -11.93 15.56
CA LYS A 68 -0.16 -11.31 16.78
C LYS A 68 0.32 -12.11 17.99
#